data_AF-A0A516V614-F1
#
_entry.id   AF-A0A516V614-F1
#
_cell.length_a   1.000
_cell.length_b   1.000
_cell.length_c   1.000
_cell.angle_alpha   90.00
_cell.angle_beta   90.00
_cell.angle_gamma   90.00
#
_symmetry.space_group_name_H-M   'P 1'
#
loop_
_entity.id
_entity.type
_entity.pdbx_description
1 polymer ?
#
loop_
_entity_poly.entity_id
_entity_poly.type
_entity_poly.pdbx_seq_one_letter_code
_entity_poly.pdbx_strand_id
1 'polypeptide(L)'
;MIQAKSWRWLLVALLGALLAGCATGQPKMSALDSAQYAWSAAIRWGDFEGAWNLLDSEYRDKHPLTDLELSRYKQVQVSGYHELGSQVLEDRARREIEIGVINRNTMAERSLRYTEEWRYDPATKTWWVTSGLPDFWAGE
;
A
#
# COMPACT_ATOMS: atom_id res chain seq x y z
N MET A 1 -16.60 19.57 55.48
CA MET A 1 -15.68 18.62 54.81
C MET A 1 -16.32 17.85 53.64
N ILE A 2 -17.34 18.38 52.93
CA ILE A 2 -18.11 17.63 51.92
C ILE A 2 -17.74 18.03 50.46
N GLN A 3 -17.13 19.21 50.26
CA GLN A 3 -16.81 19.81 48.95
C GLN A 3 -15.64 19.15 48.18
N ALA A 4 -14.65 18.57 48.87
CA ALA A 4 -13.45 18.03 48.21
C ALA A 4 -13.67 16.65 47.54
N LYS A 5 -14.72 15.92 47.95
CA LYS A 5 -14.99 14.58 47.43
C LYS A 5 -15.63 14.62 46.04
N SER A 6 -16.57 15.56 45.81
CA SER A 6 -17.25 15.74 44.52
C SER A 6 -16.33 16.21 43.39
N TRP A 7 -15.33 17.05 43.70
CA TRP A 7 -14.36 17.55 42.72
C TRP A 7 -13.43 16.44 42.19
N ARG A 8 -13.05 15.48 43.03
CA ARG A 8 -12.23 14.32 42.62
C ARG A 8 -12.98 13.42 41.64
N TRP A 9 -14.28 13.23 41.81
CA TRP A 9 -15.10 12.45 40.87
C TRP A 9 -15.32 13.18 39.54
N LEU A 10 -15.48 14.51 39.56
CA LEU A 10 -15.58 15.33 38.34
C LEU A 10 -14.27 15.33 37.53
N LEU A 11 -13.11 15.41 38.20
CA LEU A 11 -11.81 15.33 37.53
C LEU A 11 -11.55 13.94 36.93
N VAL A 12 -11.94 12.86 37.62
CA VAL A 12 -11.80 11.48 37.10
C VAL A 12 -12.74 11.23 35.91
N ALA A 13 -13.95 11.77 35.94
CA ALA A 13 -14.89 11.70 34.81
C ALA A 13 -14.40 12.50 33.59
N LEU A 14 -13.82 13.68 33.81
CA LEU A 14 -13.23 14.50 32.74
C LEU A 14 -11.99 13.84 32.12
N LEU A 15 -11.13 13.22 32.94
CA LEU A 15 -9.96 12.46 32.47
C LEU A 15 -10.37 11.21 31.67
N GLY A 16 -11.46 10.55 32.07
CA GLY A 16 -12.04 9.42 31.32
C GLY A 16 -12.61 9.82 29.96
N ALA A 17 -13.24 10.99 29.86
CA ALA A 17 -13.77 11.51 28.61
C ALA A 17 -12.67 11.90 27.60
N LEU A 18 -11.51 12.34 28.09
CA LEU A 18 -10.34 12.68 27.26
C LEU A 18 -9.65 11.44 26.63
N LEU A 19 -9.87 10.25 27.19
CA LEU A 19 -9.31 8.98 26.66
C LEU A 19 -10.19 8.33 25.57
N ALA A 20 -11.44 8.76 25.42
CA ALA A 20 -12.36 8.22 24.40
C ALA A 20 -12.20 8.88 23.01
N GLY A 21 -11.36 9.92 22.89
CA GLY A 21 -11.23 10.75 21.69
C GLY A 21 -10.20 10.29 20.64
N CYS A 22 -9.39 9.26 20.90
CA CYS A 22 -8.26 8.91 20.03
C CYS A 22 -8.19 7.41 19.74
N ALA A 23 -9.16 6.85 19.02
CA ALA A 23 -9.02 5.52 18.40
C ALA A 23 -9.88 5.28 17.15
N THR A 24 -10.56 6.30 16.62
CA THR A 24 -11.32 6.16 15.37
C THR A 24 -10.43 6.45 14.17
N GLY A 25 -9.42 5.60 13.93
CA GLY A 25 -8.82 5.51 12.60
C GLY A 25 -9.93 5.19 11.61
N GLN A 26 -10.08 5.98 10.54
CA GLN A 26 -11.09 5.72 9.51
C GLN A 26 -10.80 4.32 8.93
N PRO A 27 -11.71 3.35 9.03
CA PRO A 27 -11.46 1.95 8.62
C PRO A 27 -10.91 1.82 7.19
N LYS A 28 -11.29 2.79 6.34
CA LYS A 28 -10.82 2.93 4.97
C LYS A 28 -9.33 3.29 4.86
N MET A 29 -8.83 4.23 5.67
CA MET A 29 -7.42 4.60 5.67
C MET A 29 -6.56 3.46 6.19
N SER A 30 -6.97 2.81 7.29
CA SER A 30 -6.25 1.63 7.78
C SER A 30 -6.24 0.47 6.79
N ALA A 31 -7.32 0.32 6.01
CA ALA A 31 -7.36 -0.66 4.92
C ALA A 31 -6.42 -0.29 3.78
N LEU A 32 -6.29 1.01 3.45
CA LEU A 32 -5.34 1.50 2.46
C LEU A 32 -3.91 1.20 2.90
N ASP A 33 -3.55 1.57 4.14
CA ASP A 33 -2.21 1.34 4.70
C ASP A 33 -1.85 -0.16 4.65
N SER A 34 -2.80 -1.02 5.02
CA SER A 34 -2.62 -2.48 5.00
C SER A 34 -2.42 -3.02 3.58
N ALA A 35 -3.23 -2.57 2.62
CA ALA A 35 -3.12 -2.97 1.22
C ALA A 35 -1.81 -2.49 0.59
N GLN A 36 -1.43 -1.24 0.86
CA GLN A 36 -0.18 -0.62 0.41
C GLN A 36 1.05 -1.31 1.00
N TYR A 37 0.98 -1.74 2.26
CA TYR A 37 2.02 -2.54 2.89
C TYR A 37 2.16 -3.89 2.21
N ALA A 38 1.07 -4.64 2.04
CA ALA A 38 1.05 -5.94 1.39
C ALA A 38 1.61 -5.88 -0.04
N TRP A 39 1.16 -4.89 -0.83
CA TRP A 39 1.69 -4.63 -2.17
C TRP A 39 3.19 -4.37 -2.16
N SER A 40 3.63 -3.42 -1.32
CA SER A 40 5.04 -3.05 -1.26
C SER A 40 5.93 -4.20 -0.80
N ALA A 41 5.43 -5.07 0.09
CA ALA A 41 6.13 -6.29 0.51
C ALA A 41 6.22 -7.30 -0.63
N ALA A 42 5.12 -7.53 -1.35
CA ALA A 42 5.08 -8.45 -2.48
C ALA A 42 6.08 -8.05 -3.57
N ILE A 43 6.11 -6.77 -3.95
CA ILE A 43 7.08 -6.27 -4.96
C ILE A 43 8.53 -6.38 -4.43
N ARG A 44 8.81 -5.91 -3.20
CA ARG A 44 10.17 -5.96 -2.63
C ARG A 44 10.74 -7.37 -2.57
N TRP A 45 9.91 -8.35 -2.23
CA TRP A 45 10.35 -9.74 -2.08
C TRP A 45 10.19 -10.57 -3.36
N GLY A 46 9.73 -9.96 -4.46
CA GLY A 46 9.58 -10.63 -5.74
C GLY A 46 8.39 -11.61 -5.82
N ASP A 47 7.40 -11.47 -4.94
CA ASP A 47 6.14 -12.21 -4.96
C ASP A 47 5.16 -11.56 -5.96
N PHE A 48 5.48 -11.66 -7.26
CA PHE A 48 4.68 -11.04 -8.31
C PHE A 48 3.33 -11.71 -8.52
N GLU A 49 3.20 -13.00 -8.17
CA GLU A 49 1.91 -13.70 -8.15
C GLU A 49 1.03 -13.19 -7.00
N GLY A 50 1.60 -12.96 -5.81
CA GLY A 50 0.92 -12.31 -4.70
C GLY A 50 0.51 -10.88 -5.03
N ALA A 51 1.41 -10.09 -5.64
CA ALA A 51 1.10 -8.75 -6.10
C ALA A 51 -0.01 -8.75 -7.17
N TRP A 52 0.00 -9.70 -8.10
CA TRP A 52 -1.05 -9.87 -9.10
C TRP A 52 -2.44 -10.01 -8.46
N ASN A 53 -2.56 -10.75 -7.36
CA ASN A 53 -3.84 -10.94 -6.66
C ASN A 53 -4.37 -9.67 -5.97
N LEU A 54 -3.56 -8.61 -5.85
CA LEU A 54 -3.94 -7.31 -5.30
C LEU A 54 -4.40 -6.31 -6.39
N LEU A 55 -4.32 -6.70 -7.66
CA LEU A 55 -4.81 -5.89 -8.77
C LEU A 55 -6.34 -5.98 -8.90
N ASP A 56 -6.92 -4.86 -9.30
CA ASP A 56 -8.33 -4.75 -9.66
C ASP A 56 -8.71 -5.81 -10.71
N SER A 57 -9.86 -6.47 -10.53
CA SER A 57 -10.31 -7.53 -11.43
C SER A 57 -10.47 -7.05 -12.87
N GLU A 58 -10.97 -5.82 -13.08
CA GLU A 58 -11.13 -5.28 -14.43
C GLU A 58 -9.77 -5.09 -15.12
N TYR A 59 -8.74 -4.70 -14.35
CA TYR A 59 -7.38 -4.62 -14.87
C TYR A 59 -6.87 -6.01 -15.27
N ARG A 60 -7.06 -7.01 -14.39
CA ARG A 60 -6.60 -8.39 -14.62
C ARG A 60 -7.24 -9.04 -15.83
N ASP A 61 -8.54 -8.80 -16.04
CA ASP A 61 -9.27 -9.32 -17.19
C ASP A 61 -8.76 -8.73 -18.51
N LYS A 62 -8.35 -7.46 -18.50
CA LYS A 62 -7.82 -6.76 -19.68
C LYS A 62 -6.35 -7.06 -19.95
N HIS A 63 -5.58 -7.44 -18.94
CA HIS A 63 -4.12 -7.63 -19.03
C HIS A 63 -3.69 -8.97 -18.42
N PRO A 64 -4.20 -10.12 -18.91
CA PRO A 64 -3.98 -11.40 -18.25
C PRO A 64 -2.48 -11.70 -18.09
N LEU A 65 -2.07 -11.97 -16.85
CA LEU A 65 -0.68 -12.32 -16.54
C LEU A 65 -0.35 -13.70 -17.10
N THR A 66 0.58 -13.73 -18.04
CA THR A 66 1.06 -14.95 -18.71
C THR A 66 2.27 -15.56 -18.02
N ASP A 67 2.50 -16.85 -18.23
CA ASP A 67 3.72 -17.54 -17.77
C ASP A 67 5.00 -16.88 -18.30
N LEU A 68 4.94 -16.34 -19.53
CA LEU A 68 6.05 -15.63 -20.15
C LEU A 68 6.37 -14.35 -19.37
N GLU A 69 5.37 -13.54 -19.02
CA GLU A 69 5.57 -12.34 -18.21
C GLU A 69 6.10 -12.66 -16.81
N LEU A 70 5.54 -13.67 -16.14
CA LEU A 70 6.06 -14.17 -14.86
C LEU A 70 7.52 -14.62 -14.96
N SER A 71 7.89 -15.27 -16.07
CA SER A 71 9.28 -15.71 -16.30
C SER A 71 10.26 -14.55 -16.42
N ARG A 72 9.82 -13.40 -16.97
CA ARG A 72 10.66 -12.19 -17.06
C ARG A 72 10.98 -11.66 -15.67
N TYR A 73 9.99 -11.58 -14.78
CA TYR A 73 10.20 -11.11 -13.40
C TYR A 73 11.23 -11.95 -12.62
N LYS A 74 11.40 -13.24 -12.93
CA LYS A 74 12.42 -14.11 -12.31
C LYS A 74 13.87 -13.72 -12.66
N GLN A 75 14.06 -12.94 -13.73
CA GLN A 75 15.37 -12.50 -14.22
C GLN A 75 15.89 -11.26 -13.48
N VAL A 76 15.07 -10.64 -12.65
CA VAL A 76 15.42 -9.44 -11.90
C VAL A 76 15.25 -9.64 -10.40
N GLN A 77 15.96 -8.83 -9.62
CA GLN A 77 15.83 -8.76 -8.18
C GLN A 77 15.58 -7.30 -7.79
N VAL A 78 14.56 -7.06 -6.98
CA VAL A 78 14.32 -5.73 -6.41
C VAL A 78 15.39 -5.45 -5.34
N SER A 79 16.14 -4.37 -5.50
CA SER A 79 17.18 -3.92 -4.57
C SER A 79 16.73 -2.75 -3.69
N GLY A 80 15.72 -1.98 -4.12
CA GLY A 80 15.19 -0.84 -3.39
C GLY A 80 13.73 -0.56 -3.72
N TYR A 81 13.00 0.06 -2.80
CA TYR A 81 11.60 0.46 -2.98
C TYR A 81 11.28 1.63 -2.05
N HIS A 82 11.35 2.84 -2.60
CA HIS A 82 11.26 4.08 -1.85
C HIS A 82 10.04 4.89 -2.31
N GLU A 83 9.18 5.26 -1.37
CA GLU A 83 8.10 6.20 -1.65
C GLU A 83 8.66 7.61 -1.75
N LEU A 84 8.32 8.30 -2.84
CA LEU A 84 8.78 9.64 -3.16
C LEU A 84 7.70 10.69 -2.89
N GLY A 85 6.44 10.25 -2.93
CA GLY A 85 5.27 11.09 -2.70
C GLY A 85 4.00 10.26 -2.72
N SER A 86 2.98 10.76 -2.03
CA SER A 86 1.68 10.13 -1.92
C SER A 86 0.58 11.18 -1.95
N GLN A 87 -0.53 10.82 -2.59
CA GLN A 87 -1.76 11.60 -2.60
C GLN A 87 -2.92 10.65 -2.28
N VAL A 88 -3.72 11.00 -1.27
CA VAL A 88 -4.92 10.26 -0.90
C VAL A 88 -6.12 11.17 -1.10
N LEU A 89 -7.05 10.74 -1.95
CA LEU A 89 -8.38 11.28 -2.13
C LEU A 89 -9.38 10.36 -1.42
N GLU A 90 -10.68 10.66 -1.51
CA GLU A 90 -11.70 9.83 -0.87
C GLU A 90 -11.61 8.37 -1.34
N ASP A 91 -11.88 8.09 -2.62
CA ASP A 91 -11.94 6.72 -3.17
C ASP A 91 -10.71 6.32 -3.99
N ARG A 92 -9.69 7.18 -4.03
CA ARG A 92 -8.50 7.01 -4.85
C ARG A 92 -7.26 7.35 -4.04
N ALA A 93 -6.17 6.65 -4.31
CA ALA A 93 -4.86 7.04 -3.82
C ALA A 93 -3.82 6.84 -4.92
N ARG A 94 -2.73 7.59 -4.84
CA ARG A 94 -1.61 7.52 -5.76
C ARG A 94 -0.31 7.60 -4.97
N ARG A 95 0.67 6.78 -5.35
CA ARG A 95 2.05 6.87 -4.82
C ARG A 95 3.05 6.89 -5.96
N GLU A 96 4.06 7.74 -5.83
CA GLU A 96 5.22 7.72 -6.71
C GLU A 96 6.33 6.93 -6.01
N ILE A 97 6.80 5.87 -6.65
CA ILE A 97 7.79 4.95 -6.11
C ILE A 97 9.04 4.99 -6.96
N GLU A 98 10.20 5.03 -6.31
CA GLU A 98 11.47 4.66 -6.93
C GLU A 98 11.79 3.20 -6.60
N ILE A 99 12.01 2.39 -7.64
CA ILE A 99 12.35 0.97 -7.49
C ILE A 99 13.77 0.76 -8.01
N GLY A 100 14.63 0.21 -7.15
CA GLY A 100 15.94 -0.31 -7.53
C GLY A 100 15.80 -1.74 -8.02
N VAL A 101 16.43 -2.08 -9.14
CA VAL A 101 16.35 -3.39 -9.78
C VAL A 101 17.74 -3.82 -10.24
N ILE A 102 18.11 -5.05 -9.88
CA ILE A 102 19.31 -5.73 -10.33
C ILE A 102 18.92 -6.79 -11.38
N ASN A 103 19.53 -6.74 -12.55
CA ASN A 103 19.44 -7.81 -13.53
C ASN A 103 20.31 -8.99 -13.05
N ARG A 104 19.70 -10.15 -12.81
CA ARG A 104 20.39 -11.32 -12.23
C ARG A 104 21.38 -11.97 -13.20
N ASN A 105 21.26 -11.70 -14.50
CA ASN A 105 22.13 -12.27 -15.53
C ASN A 105 23.39 -11.42 -15.75
N THR A 106 23.29 -10.10 -15.59
CA THR A 106 24.41 -9.17 -15.86
C THR A 106 24.97 -8.52 -14.60
N MET A 107 24.27 -8.63 -13.47
CA MET A 107 24.55 -7.92 -12.22
C MET A 107 24.52 -6.39 -12.35
N ALA A 108 23.96 -5.86 -13.45
CA ALA A 108 23.73 -4.43 -13.60
C ALA A 108 22.57 -3.99 -12.70
N GLU A 109 22.77 -2.89 -11.97
CA GLU A 109 21.74 -2.25 -11.17
C GLU A 109 21.26 -0.96 -11.83
N ARG A 110 19.95 -0.71 -11.73
CA ARG A 110 19.35 0.58 -12.10
C ARG A 110 18.15 0.90 -11.23
N SER A 111 17.69 2.14 -11.29
CA SER A 111 16.43 2.56 -10.71
C SER A 111 15.43 2.97 -11.78
N LEU A 112 14.15 2.83 -11.47
CA LEU A 112 13.03 3.32 -12.29
C LEU A 112 11.96 3.95 -11.41
N ARG A 113 11.11 4.77 -12.05
CA ARG A 113 9.92 5.35 -11.41
C ARG A 113 8.70 4.51 -11.74
N TYR A 114 7.89 4.25 -10.73
CA TYR A 114 6.64 3.52 -10.84
C TYR A 114 5.55 4.31 -10.12
N THR A 115 4.47 4.62 -10.85
CA THR A 115 3.28 5.24 -10.30
C THR A 115 2.30 4.16 -9.89
N GLU A 116 2.06 4.04 -8.58
CA GLU A 116 0.96 3.24 -8.05
C GLU A 116 -0.35 4.02 -8.09
N GLU A 117 -1.39 3.43 -8.65
CA GLU A 117 -2.75 3.95 -8.56
C GLU A 117 -3.65 2.96 -7.83
N TRP A 118 -4.48 3.50 -6.94
CA TRP A 118 -5.35 2.74 -6.07
C TRP A 118 -6.80 3.20 -6.21
N ARG A 119 -7.72 2.25 -6.11
CA ARG A 119 -9.17 2.47 -6.08
C ARG A 119 -9.78 1.74 -4.90
N TYR A 120 -10.62 2.43 -4.14
CA TYR A 120 -11.43 1.81 -3.10
C TYR A 120 -12.68 1.18 -3.71
N ASP A 121 -12.99 -0.03 -3.27
CA ASP A 121 -14.26 -0.70 -3.51
C ASP A 121 -15.13 -0.61 -2.25
N PRO A 122 -16.23 0.16 -2.25
CA PRO A 122 -17.09 0.28 -1.08
C PRO A 122 -17.89 -0.99 -0.79
N ALA A 123 -18.13 -1.86 -1.79
CA ALA A 123 -18.90 -3.09 -1.62
C ALA A 123 -18.08 -4.14 -0.86
N THR A 124 -16.80 -4.30 -1.21
CA THR A 124 -15.90 -5.26 -0.55
C THR A 124 -15.05 -4.63 0.57
N LYS A 125 -15.08 -3.29 0.69
CA LYS A 125 -14.22 -2.49 1.59
C LYS A 125 -12.73 -2.76 1.36
N THR A 126 -12.35 -2.95 0.10
CA THR A 126 -10.99 -3.33 -0.31
C THR A 126 -10.38 -2.24 -1.17
N TRP A 127 -9.07 -2.05 -1.04
CA TRP A 127 -8.31 -1.22 -1.97
C TRP A 127 -7.63 -2.10 -3.00
N TRP A 128 -7.79 -1.75 -4.27
CA TRP A 128 -7.23 -2.46 -5.41
C TRP A 128 -6.23 -1.57 -6.14
N VAL A 129 -5.15 -2.18 -6.63
CA VAL A 129 -4.20 -1.49 -7.51
C VAL A 129 -4.74 -1.50 -8.93
N THR A 130 -4.72 -0.34 -9.59
CA THR A 130 -5.23 -0.15 -10.96
C THR A 130 -4.14 0.18 -11.97
N SER A 131 -2.91 0.47 -11.52
CA SER A 131 -1.75 0.78 -12.37
C SER A 131 -1.07 -0.44 -12.98
N GLY A 132 -1.32 -1.65 -12.45
CA GLY A 132 -0.66 -2.88 -12.88
C GLY A 132 0.60 -3.22 -12.10
N LEU A 133 1.34 -4.24 -12.54
CA LEU A 133 2.68 -4.54 -12.03
C LEU A 133 3.70 -3.54 -12.60
N PRO A 134 4.79 -3.22 -11.88
CA PRO A 134 5.84 -2.34 -12.40
C PRO A 134 6.52 -2.96 -13.62
N ASP A 135 6.57 -2.23 -14.75
CA ASP A 135 7.38 -2.62 -15.90
C ASP A 135 8.84 -2.36 -15.58
N PHE A 136 9.54 -3.41 -15.16
CA PHE A 136 10.94 -3.30 -14.87
C PHE A 136 11.79 -3.06 -16.10
N TRP A 137 11.34 -3.20 -17.35
CA TRP A 137 12.19 -3.05 -18.54
C TRP A 137 11.98 -1.74 -19.30
N ALA A 138 11.13 -0.85 -18.79
CA ALA A 138 10.90 0.45 -19.42
C ALA A 138 12.22 1.22 -19.61
N GLY A 139 12.54 1.56 -20.87
CA GLY A 139 13.74 2.30 -21.25
C GLY A 139 14.98 1.46 -21.60
N GLU A 140 14.87 0.12 -21.60
CA GLU A 140 15.83 -0.80 -22.24
C GLU A 140 15.52 -1.04 -23.73
#